data_AF-A0A0D1LWS3-F1
#
_entry.id   AF-A0A0D1LWS3-F1
#
_cell.length_a   1.000
_cell.length_b   1.000
_cell.length_c   1.000
_cell.angle_alpha   90.00
_cell.angle_beta   90.00
_cell.angle_gamma   90.00
#
_symmetry.space_group_name_H-M   'P 1'
#
loop_
_entity.id
_entity.type
_entity.pdbx_description
1 polymer ?
#
loop_
_entity_poly.entity_id
_entity_poly.type
_entity_poly.pdbx_seq_one_letter_code
_entity_poly.pdbx_strand_id
1 'polypeptide(L)'
;MKKQLGLGILAVCTGLTTAGVGFATENIEVETQALVGFAGTETPVAIGHVDPEAPRETDPHAPANLGATPMPLTLDYASRWQFDTQKMSLVDRTYTTKQDVFAGRSVANHVQVTDQRGQLDGWDLQVRQKTPFVHEKGAELKGAKLQIDRVTSKSAVTDTTVLTAKEKMALNQAFMRLAYAKPGDGYGTTAISLGEVSLHVPGQMKKLSGNYNSTIVYKLLAAPTGE
;
A
#
# COMPACT_ATOMS: atom_id res chain seq x y z
N MET A 1 -1.46 9.77 -43.00
CA MET A 1 -2.66 9.39 -43.79
C MET A 1 -3.87 9.91 -43.04
N LYS A 2 -4.44 11.04 -43.51
CA LYS A 2 -5.64 11.66 -42.92
C LYS A 2 -6.87 11.01 -43.55
N LYS A 3 -7.81 10.52 -42.74
CA LYS A 3 -9.14 10.12 -43.23
C LYS A 3 -10.19 10.99 -42.56
N GLN A 4 -10.74 11.91 -43.36
CA GLN A 4 -12.02 12.56 -43.14
C GLN A 4 -13.15 11.58 -43.47
N LEU A 5 -14.22 11.60 -42.70
CA LEU A 5 -15.58 11.12 -43.02
C LEU A 5 -16.49 12.07 -42.20
N GLY A 6 -17.47 12.81 -42.70
CA GLY A 6 -18.33 12.66 -43.87
C GLY A 6 -19.77 12.81 -43.36
N LEU A 7 -20.22 14.07 -43.20
CA LEU A 7 -21.52 14.45 -42.65
C LEU A 7 -22.63 14.18 -43.68
N GLY A 8 -23.62 13.34 -43.36
CA GLY A 8 -24.78 13.07 -44.20
C GLY A 8 -26.07 13.56 -43.56
N ILE A 9 -26.66 14.62 -44.11
CA ILE A 9 -28.00 15.12 -43.77
C ILE A 9 -29.00 14.38 -44.66
N LEU A 10 -30.01 13.73 -44.07
CA LEU A 10 -31.15 13.17 -44.80
C LEU A 10 -32.42 13.90 -44.37
N ALA A 11 -33.04 14.62 -45.32
CA ALA A 11 -34.35 15.24 -45.19
C ALA A 11 -35.41 14.36 -45.87
N VAL A 12 -36.55 14.13 -45.22
CA VAL A 12 -37.75 13.54 -45.84
C VAL A 12 -39.01 14.27 -45.37
N CYS A 13 -39.88 14.60 -46.33
CA CYS A 13 -41.08 15.43 -46.23
C CYS A 13 -42.38 14.65 -45.91
N THR A 14 -43.23 15.31 -45.12
CA THR A 14 -44.71 15.41 -45.11
C THR A 14 -45.64 14.20 -45.26
N GLY A 15 -46.58 14.09 -44.32
CA GLY A 15 -47.93 13.56 -44.49
C GLY A 15 -48.83 14.01 -43.32
N LEU A 16 -49.89 14.78 -43.61
CA LEU A 16 -50.83 15.36 -42.66
C LEU A 16 -52.14 14.56 -42.67
N THR A 17 -52.55 13.98 -41.53
CA THR A 17 -53.95 13.54 -41.29
C THR A 17 -54.29 13.69 -39.81
N THR A 18 -55.37 14.41 -39.52
CA THR A 18 -55.92 14.68 -38.18
C THR A 18 -56.97 13.63 -37.79
N ALA A 19 -56.85 13.01 -36.60
CA ALA A 19 -57.96 12.70 -35.68
C ALA A 19 -57.49 11.89 -34.46
N GLY A 20 -57.83 12.36 -33.24
CA GLY A 20 -57.70 11.62 -31.98
C GLY A 20 -56.87 12.34 -30.93
N VAL A 21 -57.48 13.28 -30.18
CA VAL A 21 -56.80 13.91 -29.02
C VAL A 21 -56.98 13.01 -27.79
N GLY A 22 -56.17 11.96 -27.73
CA GLY A 22 -55.75 11.38 -26.46
C GLY A 22 -54.33 11.86 -26.23
N PHE A 23 -54.10 12.79 -25.30
CA PHE A 23 -52.74 13.14 -24.91
C PHE A 23 -52.17 12.00 -24.08
N ALA A 24 -51.60 10.99 -24.74
CA ALA A 24 -50.54 10.22 -24.13
C ALA A 24 -49.33 11.14 -24.01
N THR A 25 -48.67 11.14 -22.85
CA THR A 25 -47.36 11.77 -22.73
C THR A 25 -46.41 10.98 -23.64
N GLU A 26 -46.08 11.51 -24.82
CA GLU A 26 -45.06 10.91 -25.69
C GLU A 26 -43.70 11.23 -25.07
N ASN A 27 -43.20 10.29 -24.27
CA ASN A 27 -41.81 10.31 -23.82
C ASN A 27 -40.97 9.68 -24.94
N ILE A 28 -40.34 10.51 -25.77
CA ILE A 28 -39.38 10.05 -26.79
C ILE A 28 -37.99 10.13 -26.18
N GLU A 29 -37.43 8.98 -25.79
CA GLU A 29 -36.04 8.85 -25.37
C GLU A 29 -35.16 8.51 -26.58
N VAL A 30 -34.10 9.29 -26.82
CA VAL A 30 -33.13 9.05 -27.90
C VAL A 30 -31.74 8.89 -27.29
N GLU A 31 -31.15 7.70 -27.43
CA GLU A 31 -29.78 7.43 -26.99
C GLU A 31 -28.76 7.93 -28.01
N THR A 32 -27.70 8.59 -27.54
CA THR A 32 -26.54 8.99 -28.35
C THR A 32 -25.25 8.57 -27.64
N GLN A 33 -24.14 8.47 -28.36
CA GLN A 33 -22.86 8.02 -27.80
C GLN A 33 -21.97 9.21 -27.39
N ALA A 34 -21.37 9.13 -26.22
CA ALA A 34 -20.26 9.97 -25.78
C ALA A 34 -18.99 9.11 -25.66
N LEU A 35 -17.86 9.58 -26.21
CA LEU A 35 -16.59 8.86 -26.23
C LEU A 35 -15.48 9.70 -25.58
N VAL A 36 -14.74 9.09 -24.66
CA VAL A 36 -13.52 9.63 -24.05
C VAL A 36 -12.41 8.59 -24.20
N GLY A 37 -11.18 9.04 -24.46
CA GLY A 37 -10.00 8.19 -24.54
C GLY A 37 -8.89 8.74 -23.66
N PHE A 38 -8.14 7.85 -23.02
CA PHE A 38 -6.97 8.19 -22.19
C PHE A 38 -5.72 7.66 -22.88
N ALA A 39 -4.67 8.47 -22.97
CA ALA A 39 -3.41 8.09 -23.62
C ALA A 39 -2.22 8.44 -22.73
N GLY A 40 -1.29 7.49 -22.60
CA GLY A 40 -0.10 7.64 -21.75
C GLY A 40 -0.41 7.63 -20.25
N THR A 41 0.60 7.93 -19.45
CA THR A 41 0.50 8.16 -18.02
C THR A 41 0.98 9.55 -17.71
N GLU A 42 0.40 10.19 -16.70
CA GLU A 42 0.95 11.40 -16.13
C GLU A 42 2.39 11.17 -15.65
N THR A 43 3.17 12.24 -15.54
CA THR A 43 4.46 12.18 -14.85
C THR A 43 4.23 11.75 -13.40
N PRO A 44 4.96 10.74 -12.89
CA PRO A 44 4.78 10.30 -11.52
C PRO A 44 4.93 11.46 -10.53
N VAL A 45 4.05 11.50 -9.54
CA VAL A 45 4.09 12.48 -8.44
C VAL A 45 4.53 11.79 -7.16
N ALA A 46 5.30 12.49 -6.33
CA ALA A 46 5.63 11.97 -5.00
C ALA A 46 4.37 11.99 -4.13
N ILE A 47 4.08 10.87 -3.44
CA ILE A 47 2.98 10.78 -2.48
C ILE A 47 3.55 10.91 -1.07
N GLY A 48 2.94 11.77 -0.26
CA GLY A 48 3.29 11.93 1.14
C GLY A 48 2.91 10.71 1.99
N HIS A 49 3.21 10.78 3.28
CA HIS A 49 2.73 9.78 4.24
C HIS A 49 1.20 9.83 4.33
N VAL A 50 0.54 8.68 4.20
CA VAL A 50 -0.92 8.54 4.29
C VAL A 50 -1.35 7.83 5.56
N ASP A 51 -2.61 8.05 5.92
CA ASP A 51 -3.25 7.33 7.01
C ASP A 51 -3.48 5.85 6.62
N PRO A 52 -2.94 4.88 7.38
CA PRO A 52 -3.15 3.47 7.08
C PRO A 52 -4.61 3.00 7.17
N GLU A 53 -5.48 3.72 7.88
CA GLU A 53 -6.91 3.41 7.97
C GLU A 53 -7.74 4.14 6.91
N ALA A 54 -7.22 5.25 6.36
CA ALA A 54 -7.83 6.05 5.31
C ALA A 54 -6.77 6.56 4.30
N PRO A 55 -6.28 5.71 3.37
CA PRO A 55 -5.11 6.03 2.51
C PRO A 55 -5.27 7.20 1.53
N ARG A 56 -6.43 7.87 1.52
CA ARG A 56 -6.66 9.13 0.80
C ARG A 56 -6.29 10.36 1.63
N GLU A 57 -6.19 10.21 2.94
CA GLU A 57 -5.79 11.27 3.87
C GLU A 57 -4.27 11.30 3.97
N THR A 58 -3.68 12.45 3.63
CA THR A 58 -2.23 12.69 3.69
C THR A 58 -1.89 13.53 4.91
N ASP A 59 -0.78 13.24 5.60
CA ASP A 59 -0.27 14.10 6.67
C ASP A 59 0.45 15.31 6.05
N PRO A 60 -0.07 16.55 6.22
CA PRO A 60 0.53 17.76 5.65
C PRO A 60 1.87 18.14 6.31
N HIS A 61 2.18 17.56 7.46
CA HIS A 61 3.39 17.82 8.24
C HIS A 61 4.37 16.64 8.25
N ALA A 62 4.00 15.52 7.62
CA ALA A 62 4.92 14.40 7.52
C ALA A 62 6.16 14.78 6.72
N PRO A 63 7.36 14.39 7.18
CA PRO A 63 8.56 14.56 6.38
C PRO A 63 8.40 13.76 5.07
N ALA A 64 8.84 14.33 3.94
CA ALA A 64 8.89 13.59 2.68
C ALA A 64 9.72 12.32 2.87
N ASN A 65 9.14 11.15 2.60
CA ASN A 65 9.82 9.88 2.82
C ASN A 65 10.53 9.37 1.56
N LEU A 66 11.51 8.49 1.80
CA LEU A 66 12.36 7.65 0.94
C LEU A 66 12.30 7.80 -0.61
N GLY A 67 12.42 9.01 -1.16
CA GLY A 67 12.65 9.16 -2.59
C GLY A 67 12.32 10.56 -3.09
N ALA A 68 13.30 11.45 -3.12
CA ALA A 68 13.13 12.80 -3.67
C ALA A 68 12.90 12.80 -5.21
N THR A 69 12.95 11.64 -5.87
CA THR A 69 12.69 11.49 -7.30
C THR A 69 11.41 10.67 -7.48
N PRO A 70 10.34 11.26 -8.04
CA PRO A 70 9.14 10.52 -8.38
C PRO A 70 9.48 9.37 -9.35
N MET A 71 9.23 8.15 -8.90
CA MET A 71 9.29 6.94 -9.72
C MET A 71 7.87 6.38 -9.81
N PRO A 72 7.50 5.70 -10.89
CA PRO A 72 6.13 5.23 -11.07
C PRO A 72 5.78 4.05 -10.15
N LEU A 73 6.75 3.39 -9.51
CA LEU A 73 6.51 2.42 -8.44
C LEU A 73 7.46 2.72 -7.27
N THR A 74 6.91 2.99 -6.10
CA THR A 74 7.67 3.43 -4.92
C THR A 74 7.24 2.73 -3.64
N LEU A 75 8.20 2.55 -2.74
CA LEU A 75 7.94 2.32 -1.32
C LEU A 75 8.04 3.68 -0.65
N ASP A 76 6.90 4.32 -0.43
CA ASP A 76 6.86 5.71 0.03
C ASP A 76 7.21 5.80 1.51
N TYR A 77 6.75 4.86 2.33
CA TYR A 77 6.92 4.92 3.79
C TYR A 77 7.06 3.54 4.41
N ALA A 78 7.77 3.46 5.53
CA ALA A 78 7.77 2.31 6.43
C ALA A 78 7.98 2.76 7.88
N SER A 79 7.09 2.35 8.78
CA SER A 79 7.18 2.69 10.19
C SER A 79 8.50 2.22 10.80
N ARG A 80 9.08 3.06 11.66
CA ARG A 80 10.25 2.71 12.46
C ARG A 80 9.80 1.96 13.71
N TRP A 81 10.14 0.69 13.80
CA TRP A 81 9.78 -0.12 14.97
C TRP A 81 10.63 0.25 16.18
N GLN A 82 9.97 0.77 17.21
CA GLN A 82 10.58 1.16 18.48
C GLN A 82 9.92 0.40 19.61
N PHE A 83 10.72 -0.13 20.54
CA PHE A 83 10.25 -0.79 21.75
C PHE A 83 10.53 0.13 22.94
N ASP A 84 9.71 0.04 23.99
CA ASP A 84 10.00 0.73 25.25
C ASP A 84 11.28 0.18 25.91
N THR A 85 11.87 0.98 26.78
CA THR A 85 12.97 0.54 27.65
C THR A 85 12.48 -0.53 28.61
N GLN A 86 13.15 -1.69 28.62
CA GLN A 86 12.73 -2.84 29.41
C GLN A 86 13.68 -3.09 30.57
N LYS A 87 13.14 -3.59 31.69
CA LYS A 87 13.97 -4.15 32.77
C LYS A 87 14.63 -5.44 32.28
N MET A 88 15.92 -5.61 32.59
CA MET A 88 16.65 -6.83 32.30
C MET A 88 16.02 -8.00 33.08
N SER A 89 15.64 -9.07 32.38
CA SER A 89 14.98 -10.24 32.97
C SER A 89 15.82 -11.50 32.77
N LEU A 90 15.83 -12.38 33.77
CA LEU A 90 16.42 -13.72 33.71
C LEU A 90 15.43 -14.78 33.22
N VAL A 91 14.17 -14.40 33.00
CA VAL A 91 13.13 -15.24 32.37
C VAL A 91 12.79 -14.70 30.99
N ASP A 92 12.21 -15.54 30.16
CA ASP A 92 11.78 -15.18 28.81
C ASP A 92 10.75 -14.05 28.86
N ARG A 93 10.86 -13.10 27.93
CA ARG A 93 9.94 -11.97 27.81
C ARG A 93 9.60 -11.68 26.36
N THR A 94 8.39 -11.21 26.14
CA THR A 94 7.93 -10.68 24.85
C THR A 94 7.62 -9.21 25.02
N TYR A 95 8.13 -8.40 24.10
CA TYR A 95 7.93 -6.95 24.08
C TYR A 95 7.24 -6.56 22.79
N THR A 96 6.33 -5.59 22.86
CA THR A 96 5.59 -5.10 21.69
C THR A 96 6.11 -3.72 21.29
N THR A 97 6.15 -3.44 19.99
CA THR A 97 6.52 -2.12 19.49
C THR A 97 5.50 -1.07 19.88
N LYS A 98 5.94 0.18 20.03
CA LYS A 98 5.06 1.33 20.00
C LYS A 98 4.28 1.39 18.69
N GLN A 99 3.08 1.94 18.78
CA GLN A 99 2.33 2.35 17.60
C GLN A 99 3.05 3.48 16.87
N ASP A 100 2.81 3.55 15.57
CA ASP A 100 3.30 4.68 14.77
C ASP A 100 2.39 5.90 14.98
N VAL A 101 2.81 7.05 14.46
CA VAL A 101 2.07 8.30 14.59
C VAL A 101 1.79 8.88 13.20
N PHE A 102 0.54 9.28 12.99
CA PHE A 102 0.09 9.99 11.80
C PHE A 102 -0.68 11.24 12.26
N ALA A 103 -0.31 12.44 11.80
CA ALA A 103 -0.98 13.69 12.17
C ALA A 103 -1.23 13.85 13.69
N GLY A 104 -0.29 13.39 14.54
CA GLY A 104 -0.38 13.47 16.00
C GLY A 104 -1.24 12.41 16.68
N ARG A 105 -1.88 11.49 15.95
CA ARG A 105 -2.62 10.35 16.50
C ARG A 105 -1.88 9.03 16.32
N SER A 106 -2.10 8.08 17.23
CA SER A 106 -1.52 6.74 17.12
C SER A 106 -2.21 5.93 16.03
N VAL A 107 -1.42 5.24 15.21
CA VAL A 107 -1.86 4.35 14.14
C VAL A 107 -1.04 3.06 14.16
N ALA A 108 -1.50 2.02 13.46
CA ALA A 108 -0.72 0.80 13.30
C ALA A 108 0.63 1.07 12.63
N ASN A 109 1.66 0.30 12.99
CA ASN A 109 2.88 0.27 12.17
C ASN A 109 2.50 -0.20 10.78
N HIS A 110 3.01 0.44 9.72
CA HIS A 110 2.61 0.16 8.35
C HIS A 110 3.73 0.44 7.36
N VAL A 111 3.51 -0.01 6.13
CA VAL A 111 4.34 0.27 4.96
C VAL A 111 3.42 0.85 3.89
N GLN A 112 3.91 1.82 3.11
CA GLN A 112 3.14 2.44 2.02
C GLN A 112 3.82 2.13 0.69
N VAL A 113 3.04 1.65 -0.27
CA VAL A 113 3.47 1.42 -1.66
C VAL A 113 2.56 2.24 -2.56
N THR A 114 3.13 2.90 -3.56
CA THR A 114 2.37 3.60 -4.60
C THR A 114 2.79 3.09 -5.98
N ASP A 115 1.80 2.72 -6.79
CA ASP A 115 1.98 2.35 -8.19
C ASP A 115 1.21 3.32 -9.10
N GLN A 116 1.93 4.11 -9.88
CA GLN A 116 1.44 5.05 -10.89
C GLN A 116 1.79 4.59 -12.31
N ARG A 117 2.22 3.34 -12.48
CA ARG A 117 2.46 2.78 -13.81
C ARG A 117 1.14 2.62 -14.55
N GLY A 118 1.16 2.91 -15.84
CA GLY A 118 0.02 2.66 -16.73
C GLY A 118 -0.09 1.20 -17.16
N GLN A 119 1.00 0.43 -17.00
CA GLN A 119 0.98 -1.02 -17.11
C GLN A 119 0.77 -1.60 -15.72
N LEU A 120 -0.37 -2.25 -15.52
CA LEU A 120 -0.76 -2.84 -14.24
C LEU A 120 -0.13 -4.23 -14.09
N ASP A 121 1.19 -4.31 -14.02
CA ASP A 121 1.93 -5.57 -13.90
C ASP A 121 1.86 -6.18 -12.47
N GLY A 122 1.30 -5.43 -11.51
CA GLY A 122 1.31 -5.77 -10.09
C GLY A 122 2.69 -5.55 -9.44
N TRP A 123 2.81 -5.87 -8.16
CA TRP A 123 4.04 -5.67 -7.39
C TRP A 123 4.11 -6.62 -6.20
N ASP A 124 5.31 -6.82 -5.63
CA ASP A 124 5.52 -7.66 -4.44
C ASP A 124 6.43 -6.98 -3.42
N LEU A 125 5.87 -6.77 -2.23
CA LEU A 125 6.53 -6.19 -1.08
C LEU A 125 6.97 -7.29 -0.13
N GLN A 126 8.28 -7.37 0.09
CA GLN A 126 8.91 -8.34 0.98
C GLN A 126 9.66 -7.63 2.12
N VAL A 127 9.78 -8.30 3.25
CA VAL A 127 10.51 -7.83 4.44
C VAL A 127 11.46 -8.91 4.96
N ARG A 128 12.55 -8.48 5.60
CA ARG A 128 13.41 -9.36 6.39
C ARG A 128 14.06 -8.64 7.56
N GLN A 129 14.51 -9.42 8.54
CA GLN A 129 15.45 -8.97 9.55
C GLN A 129 16.88 -9.28 9.08
N LYS A 130 17.61 -8.26 8.61
CA LYS A 130 18.96 -8.42 8.04
C LYS A 130 20.01 -8.78 9.10
N THR A 131 19.94 -8.16 10.28
CA THR A 131 20.90 -8.38 11.38
C THR A 131 20.16 -8.77 12.65
N PRO A 132 20.77 -9.53 13.57
CA PRO A 132 20.20 -9.76 14.89
C PRO A 132 20.18 -8.45 15.71
N PHE A 133 19.56 -8.50 16.89
CA PHE A 133 19.62 -7.41 17.86
C PHE A 133 20.98 -7.39 18.55
N VAL A 134 21.78 -6.35 18.28
CA VAL A 134 23.15 -6.22 18.78
C VAL A 134 23.31 -4.92 19.56
N HIS A 135 23.93 -5.02 20.73
CA HIS A 135 24.32 -3.89 21.56
C HIS A 135 25.42 -3.08 20.87
N GLU A 136 25.54 -1.80 21.16
CA GLU A 136 26.68 -0.96 20.73
C GLU A 136 28.08 -1.53 21.09
N LYS A 137 28.15 -2.46 22.05
CA LYS A 137 29.38 -3.15 22.51
C LYS A 137 29.56 -4.53 21.87
N GLY A 138 28.76 -4.90 20.87
CA GLY A 138 28.85 -6.16 20.13
C GLY A 138 28.15 -7.36 20.78
N ALA A 139 27.53 -7.20 21.96
CA ALA A 139 26.75 -8.28 22.57
C ALA A 139 25.42 -8.48 21.83
N GLU A 140 25.12 -9.70 21.40
CA GLU A 140 23.88 -10.04 20.69
C GLU A 140 22.80 -10.58 21.65
N LEU A 141 21.53 -10.27 21.40
CA LEU A 141 20.39 -10.99 21.98
C LEU A 141 20.19 -12.34 21.27
N LYS A 142 21.08 -13.31 21.54
CA LYS A 142 21.02 -14.63 20.89
C LYS A 142 19.68 -15.32 21.14
N GLY A 143 19.09 -15.85 20.07
CA GLY A 143 17.81 -16.54 20.11
C GLY A 143 16.59 -15.61 20.21
N ALA A 144 16.78 -14.29 20.18
CA ALA A 144 15.67 -13.35 20.10
C ALA A 144 14.94 -13.51 18.76
N LYS A 145 13.61 -13.45 18.80
CA LYS A 145 12.74 -13.64 17.62
C LYS A 145 11.84 -12.43 17.44
N LEU A 146 11.93 -11.79 16.29
CA LEU A 146 11.06 -10.70 15.88
C LEU A 146 9.89 -11.26 15.07
N GLN A 147 8.67 -10.87 15.41
CA GLN A 147 7.45 -11.44 14.82
C GLN A 147 6.48 -10.33 14.41
N ILE A 148 5.69 -10.60 13.36
CA ILE A 148 4.55 -9.80 12.93
C ILE A 148 3.32 -10.71 12.98
N ASP A 149 2.30 -10.33 13.76
CA ASP A 149 1.13 -11.18 14.01
C ASP A 149 0.19 -11.31 12.79
N ARG A 150 -0.24 -10.18 12.22
CA ARG A 150 -1.14 -10.11 11.06
C ARG A 150 -0.71 -8.99 10.13
N VAL A 151 -1.05 -9.11 8.85
CA VAL A 151 -0.87 -8.04 7.87
C VAL A 151 -2.21 -7.78 7.18
N THR A 152 -2.60 -6.52 7.09
CA THR A 152 -3.80 -6.07 6.37
C THR A 152 -3.43 -4.93 5.42
N SER A 153 -4.31 -4.62 4.47
CA SER A 153 -4.08 -3.53 3.52
C SER A 153 -5.35 -2.74 3.25
N LYS A 154 -5.17 -1.45 2.94
CA LYS A 154 -6.20 -0.59 2.37
C LYS A 154 -5.60 0.22 1.23
N SER A 155 -6.37 0.40 0.16
CA SER A 155 -5.97 1.17 -1.01
C SER A 155 -6.78 2.47 -1.12
N ALA A 156 -6.13 3.52 -1.64
CA ALA A 156 -6.78 4.80 -1.92
C ALA A 156 -7.70 4.73 -3.16
N VAL A 157 -7.41 3.79 -4.05
CA VAL A 157 -8.19 3.50 -5.27
C VAL A 157 -9.21 2.41 -4.98
N THR A 158 -10.41 2.50 -5.57
CA THR A 158 -11.44 1.46 -5.49
C THR A 158 -11.17 0.38 -6.53
N ASP A 159 -11.81 -0.78 -6.40
CA ASP A 159 -11.77 -1.85 -7.41
C ASP A 159 -10.35 -2.37 -7.72
N THR A 160 -9.47 -2.31 -6.73
CA THR A 160 -8.12 -2.90 -6.75
C THR A 160 -7.93 -3.79 -5.53
N THR A 161 -7.22 -4.91 -5.72
CA THR A 161 -6.96 -5.90 -4.67
C THR A 161 -5.48 -5.96 -4.32
N VAL A 162 -5.18 -5.88 -3.02
CA VAL A 162 -3.85 -6.20 -2.48
C VAL A 162 -4.00 -7.36 -1.51
N LEU A 163 -3.23 -8.42 -1.75
CA LEU A 163 -3.24 -9.63 -0.94
C LEU A 163 -2.09 -9.57 0.06
N THR A 164 -2.35 -9.98 1.30
CA THR A 164 -1.38 -9.92 2.40
C THR A 164 -1.00 -11.30 2.92
N ALA A 165 0.10 -11.36 3.66
CA ALA A 165 0.48 -12.55 4.42
C ALA A 165 -0.65 -12.94 5.39
N LYS A 166 -1.12 -14.19 5.28
CA LYS A 166 -2.25 -14.71 6.07
C LYS A 166 -1.85 -15.20 7.45
N GLU A 167 -0.58 -15.54 7.62
CA GLU A 167 -0.06 -16.15 8.84
C GLU A 167 0.90 -15.22 9.57
N LYS A 168 1.08 -15.52 10.86
CA LYS A 168 2.08 -14.88 11.70
C LYS A 168 3.47 -15.14 11.14
N MET A 169 4.25 -14.07 10.97
CA MET A 169 5.58 -14.12 10.38
C MET A 169 6.64 -14.00 11.46
N ALA A 170 7.53 -15.00 11.57
CA ALA A 170 8.76 -14.89 12.35
C ALA A 170 9.90 -14.43 11.42
N LEU A 171 10.29 -13.17 11.54
CA LEU A 171 11.31 -12.58 10.68
C LEU A 171 12.67 -13.23 10.92
N ASN A 172 13.39 -13.40 9.82
CA ASN A 172 14.75 -13.92 9.79
C ASN A 172 15.50 -13.25 8.62
N GLN A 173 16.66 -13.79 8.23
CA GLN A 173 17.51 -13.18 7.19
C GLN A 173 17.00 -13.41 5.75
N ALA A 174 16.06 -14.32 5.54
CA ALA A 174 15.38 -14.51 4.27
C ALA A 174 14.25 -13.49 4.11
N PHE A 175 14.01 -13.07 2.86
CA PHE A 175 12.87 -12.23 2.54
C PHE A 175 11.58 -13.05 2.62
N MET A 176 10.60 -12.47 3.30
CA MET A 176 9.25 -12.99 3.42
C MET A 176 8.28 -11.96 2.84
N ARG A 177 7.30 -12.42 2.06
CA ARG A 177 6.28 -11.54 1.47
C ARG A 177 5.37 -10.98 2.56
N LEU A 178 5.18 -9.66 2.56
CA LEU A 178 4.17 -8.97 3.36
C LEU A 178 2.87 -8.81 2.60
N ALA A 179 2.97 -8.32 1.36
CA ALA A 179 1.84 -8.02 0.52
C ALA A 179 2.23 -8.06 -0.96
N TYR A 180 1.25 -8.31 -1.82
CA TYR A 180 1.43 -8.24 -3.26
C TYR A 180 0.14 -7.86 -3.97
N ALA A 181 0.29 -7.27 -5.15
CA ALA A 181 -0.77 -7.06 -6.11
C ALA A 181 -0.51 -7.94 -7.34
N LYS A 182 -1.58 -8.53 -7.88
CA LYS A 182 -1.54 -9.30 -9.13
C LYS A 182 -1.54 -8.34 -10.33
N PRO A 183 -1.19 -8.83 -11.53
CA PRO A 183 -1.44 -8.06 -12.74
C PRO A 183 -2.92 -7.65 -12.83
N GLY A 184 -3.18 -6.39 -13.15
CA GLY A 184 -4.50 -5.75 -13.14
C GLY A 184 -4.85 -5.04 -11.82
N ASP A 185 -4.12 -5.31 -10.73
CA ASP A 185 -4.34 -4.72 -9.41
C ASP A 185 -3.14 -3.88 -8.95
N GLY A 186 -3.29 -3.21 -7.81
CA GLY A 186 -2.23 -2.54 -7.07
C GLY A 186 -1.97 -1.10 -7.47
N TYR A 187 -2.76 -0.57 -8.41
CA TYR A 187 -2.69 0.82 -8.85
C TYR A 187 -3.06 1.79 -7.72
N GLY A 188 -2.35 2.91 -7.68
CA GLY A 188 -2.47 3.93 -6.66
C GLY A 188 -1.75 3.59 -5.36
N THR A 189 -2.03 4.39 -4.32
CA THR A 189 -1.41 4.24 -3.01
C THR A 189 -2.13 3.18 -2.18
N THR A 190 -1.36 2.25 -1.64
CA THR A 190 -1.84 1.25 -0.68
C THR A 190 -1.03 1.36 0.61
N ALA A 191 -1.74 1.43 1.73
CA ALA A 191 -1.17 1.26 3.05
C ALA A 191 -1.29 -0.20 3.50
N ILE A 192 -0.19 -0.79 3.91
CA ILE A 192 -0.06 -2.16 4.40
C ILE A 192 0.18 -2.11 5.91
N SER A 193 -0.88 -2.31 6.69
CA SER A 193 -0.86 -2.27 8.14
C SER A 193 -0.32 -3.58 8.72
N LEU A 194 0.59 -3.44 9.67
CA LEU A 194 1.14 -4.52 10.47
C LEU A 194 0.37 -4.56 11.78
N GLY A 195 -0.10 -5.75 12.14
CA GLY A 195 -0.61 -6.05 13.47
C GLY A 195 0.50 -5.97 14.52
N GLU A 196 0.34 -6.67 15.64
CA GLU A 196 1.35 -6.63 16.68
C GLU A 196 2.73 -7.04 16.13
N VAL A 197 3.70 -6.14 16.24
CA VAL A 197 5.12 -6.45 16.02
C VAL A 197 5.74 -6.68 17.39
N SER A 198 6.25 -7.89 17.61
CA SER A 198 6.75 -8.31 18.92
C SER A 198 8.13 -8.95 18.87
N LEU A 199 8.93 -8.68 19.90
CA LEU A 199 10.27 -9.22 20.11
C LEU A 199 10.24 -10.16 21.32
N HIS A 200 10.42 -11.45 21.06
CA HIS A 200 10.66 -12.42 22.11
C HIS A 200 12.17 -12.48 22.43
N VAL A 201 12.53 -12.36 23.71
CA VAL A 201 13.92 -12.38 24.19
C VAL A 201 14.07 -13.48 25.26
N PRO A 202 14.98 -14.45 25.06
CA PRO A 202 15.26 -15.48 26.06
C PRO A 202 15.83 -14.91 27.38
N GLY A 203 15.46 -15.55 28.49
CA GLY A 203 15.88 -15.18 29.84
C GLY A 203 17.33 -15.55 30.15
N GLN A 204 17.77 -16.72 29.70
CA GLN A 204 19.04 -17.37 30.08
C GLN A 204 20.31 -16.76 29.45
N MET A 205 20.26 -15.49 29.04
CA MET A 205 21.39 -14.79 28.45
C MET A 205 21.75 -13.52 29.23
N LYS A 206 23.05 -13.26 29.34
CA LYS A 206 23.56 -12.01 29.90
C LYS A 206 23.19 -10.85 28.97
N LYS A 207 22.32 -9.97 29.46
CA LYS A 207 21.98 -8.71 28.80
C LYS A 207 22.96 -7.63 29.29
N LEU A 208 23.20 -6.60 28.48
CA LEU A 208 23.90 -5.37 28.89
C LEU A 208 22.88 -4.25 29.02
N SER A 209 23.14 -3.28 29.89
CA SER A 209 22.36 -2.05 29.94
C SER A 209 22.70 -1.18 28.73
N GLY A 210 21.69 -0.73 28.00
CA GLY A 210 21.82 0.06 26.78
C GLY A 210 20.94 -0.45 25.64
N ASN A 211 21.10 0.13 24.46
CA ASN A 211 20.27 -0.16 23.30
C ASN A 211 20.80 -1.35 22.52
N TYR A 212 19.88 -2.20 22.07
CA TYR A 212 20.13 -3.24 21.09
C TYR A 212 19.42 -2.89 19.79
N ASN A 213 20.14 -2.88 18.68
CA ASN A 213 19.61 -2.49 17.38
C ASN A 213 19.64 -3.66 16.41
N SER A 214 18.66 -3.69 15.50
CA SER A 214 18.52 -4.65 14.41
C SER A 214 18.17 -3.88 13.14
N THR A 215 18.63 -4.37 11.98
CA THR A 215 18.28 -3.77 10.68
C THR A 215 17.15 -4.54 10.02
N ILE A 216 16.05 -3.85 9.73
CA ILE A 216 14.93 -4.36 8.94
C ILE A 216 15.08 -3.84 7.51
N VAL A 217 14.85 -4.71 6.53
CA VAL A 217 14.97 -4.36 5.12
C VAL A 217 13.69 -4.73 4.41
N TYR A 218 13.14 -3.76 3.70
CA TYR A 218 12.05 -3.95 2.76
C TYR A 218 12.60 -4.03 1.34
N LYS A 219 11.94 -4.82 0.50
CA LYS A 219 12.27 -4.97 -0.91
C LYS A 219 10.95 -4.94 -1.69
N LEU A 220 10.85 -4.00 -2.62
CA LEU A 220 9.73 -3.87 -3.53
C LEU A 220 10.16 -4.39 -4.90
N LEU A 221 9.40 -5.33 -5.46
CA LEU A 221 9.60 -5.89 -6.79
C LEU A 221 8.49 -5.40 -7.72
N ALA A 222 8.86 -5.07 -8.95
CA ALA A 222 7.95 -4.50 -9.95
C ALA A 222 6.97 -5.50 -10.59
N ALA A 223 7.04 -6.78 -10.19
CA ALA A 223 6.09 -7.82 -10.56
C ALA A 223 6.05 -8.87 -9.43
N PRO A 224 4.90 -9.53 -9.21
CA PRO A 224 4.77 -10.53 -8.16
C PRO A 224 5.55 -11.82 -8.48
N THR A 225 6.16 -12.45 -7.48
CA THR A 225 6.97 -13.67 -7.67
C THR A 225 6.28 -14.93 -7.15
N GLY A 226 5.53 -15.66 -7.97
CA GLY A 226 4.90 -16.95 -7.58
C GLY A 226 3.75 -16.82 -6.56
N GLU A 227 2.77 -17.74 -6.65
CA GLU A 227 1.62 -17.86 -5.72
C GLU A 227 1.89 -18.87 -4.60
#